data_AF-A0A176RXT7-F1
#
_entry.id   AF-A0A176RXT7-F1
#
_cell.length_a   1.000
_cell.length_b   1.000
_cell.length_c   1.000
_cell.angle_alpha   90.00
_cell.angle_beta   90.00
_cell.angle_gamma   90.00
#
_symmetry.space_group_name_H-M   'P 1'
#
loop_
_entity.id
_entity.type
_entity.pdbx_description
1 polymer ?
#
loop_
_entity_poly.entity_id
_entity_poly.type
_entity_poly.pdbx_seq_one_letter_code
_entity_poly.pdbx_strand_id
1 'polypeptide(L)'
;AMVESIKSASNYKFPKTVITMVFFTEKKTPSPNSSILSRKFNVMEDFKGTEFNLFGREHQMLFIYTSSYGHADLPEEIEEWMKAIDNSLTGTIYEEDYTNPQIQRIFELIEMDNLTPEENARLKDEYYPEKSLREAAEAKVEDAQAKIAMNFKALGTLTDEQIANAIGLSLEEVKAL
;
A
#
# COMPACT_ATOMS: atom_id res chain seq x y z
N ALA A 1 6.44 -33.83 25.02
CA ALA A 1 5.28 -34.74 25.15
C ALA A 1 4.02 -34.03 24.64
N MET A 2 3.84 -33.93 23.31
CA MET A 2 2.78 -33.10 22.69
C MET A 2 2.01 -33.83 21.57
N VAL A 3 2.19 -35.14 21.42
CA VAL A 3 1.70 -35.89 20.25
C VAL A 3 0.49 -36.79 20.57
N GLU A 4 0.08 -36.93 21.82
CA GLU A 4 -0.87 -37.99 22.23
C GLU A 4 -2.31 -37.55 22.54
N SER A 5 -2.76 -36.37 22.08
CA SER A 5 -4.13 -35.92 22.36
C SER A 5 -4.84 -35.26 21.17
N ILE A 6 -4.85 -35.94 20.01
CA ILE A 6 -5.81 -35.64 18.94
C ILE A 6 -6.77 -36.83 18.80
N LYS A 7 -7.68 -36.97 19.78
CA LYS A 7 -8.88 -37.79 19.65
C LYS A 7 -10.00 -36.89 19.08
N SER A 8 -10.14 -36.94 17.75
CA SER A 8 -11.18 -36.35 16.90
C SER A 8 -11.33 -34.81 16.88
N ALA A 9 -11.48 -34.26 15.67
CA ALA A 9 -11.75 -32.84 15.41
C ALA A 9 -13.01 -32.30 16.13
N SER A 10 -13.94 -33.19 16.50
CA SER A 10 -15.18 -32.87 17.21
C SER A 10 -15.00 -32.52 18.69
N ASN A 11 -13.89 -32.89 19.33
CA ASN A 11 -13.61 -32.62 20.75
C ASN A 11 -12.56 -31.52 20.98
N TYR A 12 -12.20 -30.78 19.93
CA TYR A 12 -11.18 -29.73 19.99
C TYR A 12 -11.74 -28.43 20.60
N LYS A 13 -11.81 -28.37 21.94
CA LYS A 13 -12.22 -27.19 22.72
C LYS A 13 -11.06 -26.66 23.57
N PHE A 14 -10.08 -26.04 22.92
CA PHE A 14 -9.15 -25.14 23.63
C PHE A 14 -9.76 -23.73 23.71
N PRO A 15 -9.50 -22.97 24.79
CA PRO A 15 -9.81 -21.55 24.80
C PRO A 15 -9.11 -20.89 23.60
N LYS A 16 -9.88 -20.30 22.69
CA LYS A 16 -9.37 -19.62 21.49
C LYS A 16 -9.51 -18.12 21.70
N THR A 17 -8.38 -17.42 21.73
CA THR A 17 -8.36 -15.95 21.67
C THR A 17 -8.23 -15.52 20.22
N VAL A 18 -9.10 -14.62 19.77
CA VAL A 18 -8.99 -13.99 18.46
C VAL A 18 -8.09 -12.77 18.60
N ILE A 19 -7.04 -12.67 17.78
CA ILE A 19 -6.13 -11.53 17.78
C ILE A 19 -6.35 -10.72 16.50
N THR A 20 -6.64 -9.44 16.66
CA THR A 20 -6.75 -8.47 15.57
C THR A 20 -5.60 -7.48 15.70
N MET A 21 -4.80 -7.32 14.64
CA MET A 21 -3.70 -6.36 14.60
C MET A 21 -4.08 -5.19 13.70
N VAL A 22 -3.87 -3.97 14.19
CA VAL A 22 -4.11 -2.72 13.49
C VAL A 22 -2.78 -1.99 13.43
N PHE A 23 -2.29 -1.74 12.21
CA PHE A 23 -1.03 -1.06 11.98
C PHE A 23 -1.26 0.42 11.66
N PHE A 24 -0.51 1.30 12.31
CA PHE A 24 -0.44 2.73 12.01
C PHE A 24 0.93 3.06 11.47
N THR A 25 0.97 3.49 10.22
CA THR A 25 2.20 3.59 9.41
C THR A 25 2.87 4.96 9.46
N GLU A 26 2.18 5.99 9.96
CA GLU A 26 2.69 7.38 9.99
C GLU A 26 2.34 8.11 11.29
N LYS A 27 1.75 7.40 12.26
CA LYS A 27 1.34 7.98 13.53
C LYS A 27 2.34 7.57 14.60
N LYS A 28 2.72 8.55 15.42
CA LYS A 28 3.39 8.25 16.68
C LYS A 28 2.39 7.65 17.65
N THR A 29 2.87 6.68 18.41
CA THR A 29 2.11 6.17 19.55
C THR A 29 1.76 7.32 20.51
N PRO A 30 0.54 7.33 21.07
CA PRO A 30 0.20 8.27 22.15
C PRO A 30 0.87 7.90 23.48
N SER A 31 1.47 6.71 23.59
CA SER A 31 2.17 6.26 24.79
C SER A 31 3.65 6.61 24.70
N PRO A 32 4.24 7.26 25.73
CA PRO A 32 5.67 7.57 25.73
C PRO A 32 6.57 6.33 25.87
N ASN A 33 6.01 5.19 26.30
CA ASN A 33 6.79 4.01 26.70
C ASN A 33 6.45 2.76 25.88
N SER A 34 5.50 2.83 24.94
CA SER A 34 5.13 1.64 24.16
C SER A 34 4.61 2.00 22.78
N SER A 35 5.11 1.27 21.80
CA SER A 35 4.72 1.29 20.39
C SER A 35 3.55 0.36 20.09
N ILE A 36 3.17 -0.50 21.06
CA ILE A 36 2.08 -1.46 20.92
C ILE A 36 1.10 -1.28 22.08
N LEU A 37 -0.15 -0.96 21.75
CA LEU A 37 -1.24 -0.87 22.72
C LEU A 37 -2.16 -2.08 22.54
N SER A 38 -2.58 -2.69 23.65
CA SER A 38 -3.45 -3.87 23.59
C SER A 38 -4.75 -3.63 24.35
N ARG A 39 -5.85 -4.17 23.82
CA ARG A 39 -7.14 -4.21 24.51
C ARG A 39 -7.74 -5.59 24.37
N LYS A 40 -8.06 -6.22 25.49
CA LYS A 40 -8.82 -7.45 25.56
C LYS A 40 -10.29 -7.16 25.82
N PHE A 41 -11.18 -7.90 25.15
CA PHE A 41 -12.62 -7.77 25.28
C PHE A 41 -13.32 -9.05 24.83
N ASN A 42 -14.51 -9.30 25.37
CA ASN A 42 -15.39 -10.40 25.01
C ASN A 42 -16.82 -9.94 24.69
N VAL A 43 -17.08 -8.64 24.92
CA VAL A 43 -18.35 -7.96 24.66
C VAL A 43 -18.07 -6.77 23.75
N MET A 44 -18.96 -6.57 22.78
CA MET A 44 -19.00 -5.38 21.92
C MET A 44 -20.35 -4.70 22.03
N GLU A 45 -20.36 -3.40 21.76
CA GLU A 45 -21.55 -2.56 21.77
C GLU A 45 -21.87 -2.16 20.32
N ASP A 46 -23.14 -2.20 19.93
CA ASP A 46 -23.58 -1.57 18.68
C ASP A 46 -23.69 -0.04 18.82
N PHE A 47 -23.98 0.65 17.72
CA PHE A 47 -24.11 2.11 17.71
C PHE A 47 -25.27 2.64 18.59
N LYS A 48 -26.16 1.78 19.09
CA LYS A 48 -27.30 2.15 19.95
C LYS A 48 -27.04 1.84 21.42
N GLY A 49 -25.92 1.25 21.76
CA GLY A 49 -25.62 0.85 23.14
C GLY A 49 -25.98 -0.58 23.51
N THR A 50 -26.34 -1.42 22.53
CA THR A 50 -26.69 -2.81 22.80
C THR A 50 -25.43 -3.66 22.85
N GLU A 51 -25.22 -4.34 23.97
CA GLU A 51 -24.08 -5.23 24.17
C GLU A 51 -24.31 -6.64 23.59
N PHE A 52 -23.26 -7.19 22.97
CA PHE A 52 -23.24 -8.52 22.37
C PHE A 52 -21.99 -9.27 22.80
N ASN A 53 -22.16 -10.53 23.21
CA ASN A 53 -21.03 -11.43 23.43
C ASN A 53 -20.50 -11.91 22.06
N LEU A 54 -19.20 -11.74 21.83
CA LEU A 54 -18.55 -12.12 20.58
C LEU A 54 -18.27 -13.63 20.51
N PHE A 55 -19.33 -14.40 20.31
CA PHE A 55 -19.28 -15.86 20.11
C PHE A 55 -18.63 -16.63 21.27
N GLY A 56 -18.66 -16.10 22.49
CA GLY A 56 -18.13 -16.74 23.69
C GLY A 56 -16.60 -16.82 23.73
N ARG A 57 -15.89 -15.93 23.02
CA ARG A 57 -14.42 -15.94 22.92
C ARG A 57 -13.82 -14.63 23.39
N GLU A 58 -12.60 -14.69 23.93
CA GLU A 58 -11.80 -13.50 24.18
C GLU A 58 -11.25 -12.99 22.84
N HIS A 59 -11.35 -11.68 22.62
CA HIS A 59 -10.73 -10.97 21.52
C HIS A 59 -9.67 -10.04 22.08
N GLN A 60 -8.56 -9.91 21.37
CA GLN A 60 -7.49 -8.99 21.70
C GLN A 60 -7.19 -8.15 20.48
N MET A 61 -7.40 -6.85 20.58
CA MET A 61 -6.93 -5.88 19.59
C MET A 61 -5.54 -5.41 19.98
N LEU A 62 -4.63 -5.43 19.01
CA LEU A 62 -3.29 -4.87 19.08
C LEU A 62 -3.22 -3.67 18.14
N PHE A 63 -2.90 -2.51 18.67
CA PHE A 63 -2.65 -1.29 17.92
C PHE A 63 -1.14 -1.09 17.87
N ILE A 64 -0.56 -1.23 16.68
CA ILE A 64 0.88 -1.25 16.44
C ILE A 64 1.27 0.00 15.66
N TYR A 65 2.16 0.82 16.23
CA TYR A 65 2.62 2.07 15.64
C TYR A 65 4.03 1.87 15.06
N THR A 66 4.12 1.61 13.75
CA THR A 66 5.36 1.11 13.10
C THR A 66 6.49 2.12 13.14
N SER A 67 6.18 3.41 13.07
CA SER A 67 7.17 4.51 13.10
C SER A 67 7.66 4.89 14.51
N SER A 68 7.26 4.13 15.53
CA SER A 68 7.60 4.40 16.94
C SER A 68 8.49 3.31 17.54
N TYR A 69 9.59 2.94 16.89
CA TYR A 69 10.63 2.06 17.46
C TYR A 69 11.66 2.86 18.29
N GLY A 70 12.55 2.18 19.03
CA GLY A 70 13.55 2.81 19.90
C GLY A 70 13.15 3.02 21.37
N HIS A 71 12.08 2.37 21.83
CA HIS A 71 11.69 2.38 23.25
C HIS A 71 12.39 1.26 24.01
N ALA A 72 12.91 1.57 25.20
CA ALA A 72 13.72 0.65 26.02
C ALA A 72 13.00 -0.65 26.44
N ASP A 73 11.66 -0.67 26.39
CA ASP A 73 10.85 -1.81 26.84
C ASP A 73 10.44 -2.76 25.69
N LEU A 74 10.75 -2.42 24.44
CA LEU A 74 10.42 -3.27 23.30
C LEU A 74 11.53 -4.32 23.09
N PRO A 75 11.20 -5.64 23.05
CA PRO A 75 12.18 -6.66 22.70
C PRO A 75 12.78 -6.40 21.31
N GLU A 76 14.10 -6.60 21.18
CA GLU A 76 14.86 -6.36 19.94
C GLU A 76 14.25 -7.08 18.74
N GLU A 77 13.80 -8.33 18.90
CA GLU A 77 13.13 -9.08 17.84
C GLU A 77 11.88 -8.37 17.30
N ILE A 78 11.06 -7.80 18.20
CA ILE A 78 9.83 -7.09 17.82
C ILE A 78 10.19 -5.75 17.18
N GLU A 79 11.21 -5.07 17.70
CA GLU A 79 11.71 -3.82 17.14
C GLU A 79 12.17 -3.98 15.70
N GLU A 80 12.89 -5.07 15.42
CA GLU A 80 13.37 -5.40 14.10
C GLU A 80 12.22 -5.62 13.10
N TRP A 81 11.18 -6.34 13.51
CA TRP A 81 9.95 -6.48 12.70
C TRP A 81 9.24 -5.15 12.47
N MET A 82 9.19 -4.28 13.48
CA MET A 82 8.58 -2.96 13.34
C MET A 82 9.35 -2.10 12.34
N LYS A 83 10.69 -2.10 12.42
CA LYS A 83 11.57 -1.42 11.45
C LYS A 83 11.38 -2.00 10.05
N ALA A 84 11.27 -3.32 9.90
CA ALA A 84 11.04 -3.97 8.61
C ALA A 84 9.72 -3.53 7.96
N ILE A 85 8.63 -3.49 8.73
CA ILE A 85 7.33 -3.04 8.25
C ILE A 85 7.39 -1.56 7.85
N ASP A 86 7.94 -0.70 8.70
CA ASP A 86 8.03 0.75 8.45
C ASP A 86 8.85 1.07 7.20
N ASN A 87 10.02 0.44 7.06
CA ASN A 87 10.88 0.58 5.89
C ASN A 87 10.24 0.03 4.62
N SER A 88 9.49 -1.08 4.71
CA SER A 88 8.77 -1.64 3.55
C SER A 88 7.69 -0.70 2.99
N LEU A 89 7.09 0.12 3.86
CA LEU A 89 6.07 1.09 3.46
C LEU A 89 6.69 2.30 2.74
N THR A 90 7.94 2.65 3.05
CA THR A 90 8.68 3.73 2.40
C THR A 90 9.49 3.27 1.19
N GLY A 91 9.61 1.94 0.98
CA GLY A 91 10.39 1.35 -0.11
C GLY A 91 11.90 1.44 0.07
N THR A 92 12.40 1.83 1.25
CA THR A 92 13.84 1.95 1.54
C THR A 92 14.27 0.78 2.42
N ILE A 93 14.62 -0.33 1.79
CA ILE A 93 15.00 -1.58 2.48
C ILE A 93 16.44 -1.91 2.10
N TYR A 94 17.29 -2.11 3.11
CA TYR A 94 18.63 -2.67 2.98
C TYR A 94 18.64 -3.98 3.77
N GLU A 95 18.89 -5.12 3.12
CA GLU A 95 18.76 -6.43 3.78
C GLU A 95 19.79 -6.63 4.90
N GLU A 96 20.97 -6.00 4.78
CA GLU A 96 22.01 -5.99 5.80
C GLU A 96 21.60 -5.33 7.13
N ASP A 97 20.51 -4.55 7.15
CA ASP A 97 19.99 -3.90 8.35
C ASP A 97 19.24 -4.85 9.29
N TYR A 98 19.00 -6.09 8.85
CA TYR A 98 18.17 -7.07 9.54
C TYR A 98 18.99 -8.31 9.88
N THR A 99 18.90 -8.77 11.13
CA THR A 99 19.51 -10.00 11.65
C THR A 99 18.56 -11.19 11.67
N ASN A 100 17.24 -10.94 11.64
CA ASN A 100 16.24 -11.98 11.69
C ASN A 100 16.14 -12.69 10.32
N PRO A 101 16.45 -14.00 10.25
CA PRO A 101 16.47 -14.72 8.99
C PRO A 101 15.08 -14.84 8.35
N GLN A 102 13.99 -14.71 9.13
CA GLN A 102 12.63 -14.70 8.58
C GLN A 102 12.32 -13.38 7.87
N ILE A 103 12.83 -12.26 8.39
CA ILE A 103 12.67 -10.94 7.75
C ILE A 103 13.43 -10.93 6.42
N GLN A 104 14.70 -11.35 6.46
CA GLN A 104 15.53 -11.48 5.26
C GLN A 104 14.85 -12.38 4.22
N ARG A 105 14.34 -13.55 4.63
CA ARG A 105 13.65 -14.47 3.73
C ARG A 105 12.39 -13.88 3.11
N ILE A 106 11.63 -13.05 3.84
CA ILE A 106 10.47 -12.36 3.29
C ILE A 106 10.92 -11.33 2.25
N PHE A 107 11.98 -10.57 2.52
CA PHE A 107 12.53 -9.60 1.57
C PHE A 107 13.02 -10.25 0.27
N GLU A 108 13.75 -11.36 0.35
CA GLU A 108 14.11 -12.17 -0.82
C GLU A 108 12.87 -12.62 -1.65
N LEU A 109 11.76 -12.92 -0.99
CA LEU A 109 10.54 -13.38 -1.66
C LEU A 109 9.74 -12.26 -2.34
N ILE A 110 9.78 -11.04 -1.78
CA ILE A 110 9.04 -9.88 -2.31
C ILE A 110 9.89 -9.00 -3.23
N GLU A 111 11.17 -9.34 -3.42
CA GLU A 111 12.09 -8.63 -4.29
C GLU A 111 11.52 -8.48 -5.71
N MET A 112 11.47 -7.22 -6.18
CA MET A 112 10.81 -6.87 -7.44
C MET A 112 11.42 -7.54 -8.68
N ASP A 113 12.68 -7.98 -8.59
CA ASP A 113 13.38 -8.66 -9.68
C ASP A 113 12.80 -10.05 -9.99
N ASN A 114 11.96 -10.60 -9.10
CA ASN A 114 11.21 -11.85 -9.34
C ASN A 114 9.81 -11.62 -9.93
N LEU A 115 9.41 -10.39 -10.22
CA LEU A 115 8.10 -10.08 -10.79
C LEU A 115 8.04 -10.45 -12.27
N THR A 116 6.99 -11.16 -12.65
CA THR A 116 6.68 -11.35 -14.07
C THR A 116 6.34 -9.99 -14.72
N PRO A 117 6.51 -9.85 -16.05
CA PRO A 117 6.13 -8.61 -16.75
C PRO A 117 4.68 -8.19 -16.49
N GLU A 118 3.78 -9.15 -16.28
CA GLU A 118 2.35 -8.94 -16.03
C GLU A 118 2.08 -8.43 -14.60
N GLU A 119 2.79 -8.96 -13.60
CA GLU A 119 2.75 -8.46 -12.22
C GLU A 119 3.35 -7.06 -12.11
N ASN A 120 4.45 -6.79 -12.82
CA ASN A 120 5.06 -5.47 -12.88
C ASN A 120 4.14 -4.44 -13.56
N ALA A 121 3.45 -4.81 -14.65
CA ALA A 121 2.47 -3.94 -15.29
C ALA A 121 1.31 -3.59 -14.36
N ARG A 122 0.77 -4.58 -13.62
CA ARG A 122 -0.27 -4.35 -12.61
C ARG A 122 0.20 -3.44 -11.47
N LEU A 123 1.40 -3.64 -10.97
CA LEU A 123 1.96 -2.81 -9.90
C LEU A 123 2.17 -1.37 -10.38
N LYS A 124 2.60 -1.15 -11.62
CA LYS A 124 2.71 0.21 -12.19
C LYS A 124 1.36 0.93 -12.25
N ASP A 125 0.30 0.23 -12.64
CA ASP A 125 -1.06 0.79 -12.68
C ASP A 125 -1.57 1.12 -11.26
N GLU A 126 -1.25 0.30 -10.26
CA GLU A 126 -1.67 0.49 -8.87
C GLU A 126 -0.86 1.58 -8.14
N TYR A 127 0.43 1.72 -8.46
CA TYR A 127 1.36 2.67 -7.82
C TYR A 127 1.38 4.06 -8.47
N TYR A 128 0.99 4.18 -9.76
CA TYR A 128 1.00 5.46 -10.51
C TYR A 128 -0.35 5.84 -11.14
N PRO A 129 -1.47 5.88 -10.39
CA PRO A 129 -2.74 6.30 -10.96
C PRO A 129 -2.70 7.76 -11.46
N GLU A 130 -2.06 8.69 -10.74
CA GLU A 130 -2.08 10.10 -11.15
C GLU A 130 -1.18 10.39 -12.36
N LYS A 131 0.00 9.79 -12.44
CA LYS A 131 0.93 10.03 -13.56
C LYS A 131 0.41 9.40 -14.85
N SER A 132 -0.11 8.17 -14.78
CA SER A 132 -0.71 7.48 -15.93
C SER A 132 -1.98 8.17 -16.43
N LEU A 133 -2.85 8.64 -15.53
CA LEU A 133 -4.04 9.41 -15.90
C LEU A 133 -3.68 10.75 -16.54
N ARG A 134 -2.61 11.40 -16.06
CA ARG A 134 -2.17 12.70 -16.57
C ARG A 134 -1.49 12.57 -17.93
N GLU A 135 -0.61 11.59 -18.14
CA GLU A 135 -0.03 11.28 -19.45
C GLU A 135 -1.11 10.85 -20.46
N ALA A 136 -2.09 10.05 -20.04
CA ALA A 136 -3.22 9.66 -20.89
C ALA A 136 -4.16 10.83 -21.22
N ALA A 137 -4.28 11.82 -20.33
CA ALA A 137 -5.03 13.05 -20.59
C ALA A 137 -4.27 13.98 -21.55
N GLU A 138 -2.97 14.18 -21.32
CA GLU A 138 -2.09 14.99 -22.17
C GLU A 138 -2.04 14.43 -23.60
N ALA A 139 -1.88 13.11 -23.78
CA ALA A 139 -1.91 12.47 -25.09
C ALA A 139 -3.24 12.63 -25.85
N LYS A 140 -4.39 12.66 -25.13
CA LYS A 140 -5.70 12.90 -25.74
C LYS A 140 -5.89 14.35 -26.19
N VAL A 141 -5.30 15.30 -25.47
CA VAL A 141 -5.33 16.72 -25.85
C VAL A 141 -4.47 16.93 -27.09
N GLU A 142 -3.27 16.35 -27.15
CA GLU A 142 -2.39 16.44 -28.32
C GLU A 142 -3.04 15.84 -29.59
N ASP A 143 -3.67 14.66 -29.49
CA ASP A 143 -4.36 14.04 -30.63
C ASP A 143 -5.56 14.87 -31.12
N ALA A 144 -6.28 15.52 -30.20
CA ALA A 144 -7.38 16.43 -30.55
C ALA A 144 -6.86 17.70 -31.24
N GLN A 145 -5.77 18.30 -30.73
CA GLN A 145 -5.11 19.47 -31.31
C GLN A 145 -4.59 19.17 -32.72
N ALA A 146 -3.95 18.01 -32.92
CA ALA A 146 -3.46 17.58 -34.23
C ALA A 146 -4.60 17.42 -35.25
N LYS A 147 -5.73 16.82 -34.86
CA LYS A 147 -6.92 16.69 -35.74
C LYS A 147 -7.51 18.03 -36.14
N ILE A 148 -7.58 18.99 -35.21
CA ILE A 148 -8.07 20.34 -35.51
C ILE A 148 -7.09 21.07 -36.45
N ALA A 149 -5.77 20.91 -36.25
CA ALA A 149 -4.74 21.49 -37.11
C ALA A 149 -4.83 20.94 -38.54
N MET A 150 -5.01 19.62 -38.70
CA MET A 150 -5.24 18.99 -40.01
C MET A 150 -6.46 19.56 -40.72
N ASN A 151 -7.57 19.78 -40.00
CA ASN A 151 -8.78 20.36 -40.58
C ASN A 151 -8.56 21.81 -41.04
N PHE A 152 -7.82 22.64 -40.28
CA PHE A 152 -7.49 23.99 -40.73
C PHE A 152 -6.52 24.00 -41.91
N LYS A 153 -5.55 23.09 -41.96
CA LYS A 153 -4.69 22.89 -43.14
C LYS A 153 -5.52 22.53 -44.37
N ALA A 154 -6.48 21.63 -44.24
CA ALA A 154 -7.36 21.23 -45.33
C ALA A 154 -8.27 22.38 -45.82
N LEU A 155 -8.62 23.34 -44.95
CA LEU A 155 -9.37 24.54 -45.34
C LEU A 155 -8.53 25.55 -46.13
N GLY A 156 -7.20 25.56 -45.95
CA GLY A 156 -6.26 26.38 -46.75
C GLY A 156 -6.37 27.89 -46.56
N THR A 157 -7.11 28.35 -45.54
CA THR A 157 -7.37 29.78 -45.27
C THR A 157 -6.41 30.40 -44.25
N LEU A 158 -5.68 29.59 -43.50
CA LEU A 158 -4.77 29.99 -42.44
C LEU A 158 -3.35 29.54 -42.76
N THR A 159 -2.35 30.34 -42.38
CA THR A 159 -0.94 29.92 -42.46
C THR A 159 -0.58 28.97 -41.31
N ASP A 160 0.46 28.15 -41.49
CA ASP A 160 0.94 27.23 -40.45
C ASP A 160 1.26 27.95 -39.12
N GLU A 161 1.73 29.21 -39.19
CA GLU A 161 2.01 30.06 -38.03
C GLU A 161 0.72 30.49 -37.30
N GLN A 162 -0.35 30.77 -38.04
CA GLN A 162 -1.66 31.09 -37.47
C GLN A 162 -2.30 29.86 -36.84
N ILE A 163 -2.14 28.69 -37.46
CA ILE A 163 -2.66 27.41 -36.94
C ILE A 163 -1.92 27.02 -35.66
N ALA A 164 -0.59 27.10 -35.64
CA ALA A 164 0.24 26.83 -34.47
C ALA A 164 -0.16 27.70 -33.29
N ASN A 165 -0.28 29.01 -33.50
CA ASN A 165 -0.68 29.97 -32.47
C ASN A 165 -2.12 29.76 -31.97
N ALA A 166 -3.05 29.39 -32.87
CA ALA A 166 -4.47 29.22 -32.49
C ALA A 166 -4.73 27.93 -31.68
N ILE A 167 -3.97 26.86 -31.94
CA ILE A 167 -4.18 25.55 -31.33
C ILE A 167 -3.24 25.32 -30.14
N GLY A 168 -2.13 26.08 -30.06
CA GLY A 168 -1.11 25.90 -29.03
C GLY A 168 -0.11 24.80 -29.35
N LEU A 169 0.06 24.47 -30.63
CA LEU A 169 1.12 23.58 -31.13
C LEU A 169 2.34 24.41 -31.55
N SER A 170 3.51 23.78 -31.57
CA SER A 170 4.69 24.39 -32.19
C SER A 170 4.56 24.44 -33.71
N LEU A 171 5.30 25.36 -34.33
CA LEU A 171 5.32 25.49 -35.79
C LEU A 171 5.90 24.24 -36.48
N GLU A 172 6.82 23.53 -35.83
CA GLU A 172 7.40 22.29 -36.35
C GLU A 172 6.38 21.15 -36.37
N GLU A 173 5.59 21.01 -35.29
CA GLU A 173 4.51 20.03 -35.21
C GLU A 173 3.46 20.28 -36.29
N VAL A 174 3.02 21.54 -36.47
CA VAL A 174 2.05 21.87 -37.52
C VAL A 174 2.59 21.58 -38.91
N LYS A 175 3.88 21.82 -39.17
CA LYS A 175 4.51 21.52 -40.47
C LYS A 175 4.66 20.03 -40.75
N ALA A 176 4.79 19.21 -39.71
CA ALA A 176 4.92 17.76 -39.81
C ALA A 176 3.57 17.02 -40.06
N LEU A 177 2.43 17.69 -39.81
CA LEU A 177 1.06 17.22 -40.13
C LEU A 177 0.73 17.37 -41.62
#